data_AF-A0A1B9Y962-F1
#
_entry.id   AF-A0A1B9Y962-F1
#
_cell.length_a   1.000
_cell.length_b   1.000
_cell.length_c   1.000
_cell.angle_alpha   90.00
_cell.angle_beta   90.00
_cell.angle_gamma   90.00
#
_symmetry.space_group_name_H-M   'P 1'
#
loop_
_entity.id
_entity.type
_entity.pdbx_description
1 polymer ?
#
loop_
_entity_poly.entity_id
_entity_poly.type
_entity_poly.pdbx_seq_one_letter_code
_entity_poly.pdbx_strand_id
1 'polypeptide(L)'
;MRLKCNSNSLIYISQKVILGIKRPNSLEGAKVLGKPVLINACNIAFLSHNNDGQVTFFMQNGFEISINTFYAEAEQILNIAMQGKEDEIN
;
A
#
# COMPACT_ATOMS: atom_id res chain seq x y z
N MET A 1 -2.61 2.98 13.96
CA MET A 1 -2.83 2.07 12.82
C MET A 1 -2.52 2.74 11.50
N ARG A 2 -1.37 2.34 10.94
CA ARG A 2 -0.87 2.73 9.62
C ARG A 2 -1.31 1.76 8.54
N LEU A 3 -1.17 0.46 8.81
CA LEU A 3 -1.52 -0.64 7.91
C LEU A 3 -2.34 -1.69 8.64
N LYS A 4 -3.26 -2.36 7.92
CA LYS A 4 -3.98 -3.53 8.42
C LYS A 4 -4.36 -4.43 7.27
N CYS A 5 -4.24 -5.74 7.44
CA CYS A 5 -4.78 -6.70 6.50
C CYS A 5 -5.87 -7.57 7.14
N ASN A 6 -6.68 -8.22 6.31
CA ASN A 6 -7.71 -9.16 6.75
C ASN A 6 -7.63 -10.49 6.00
N SER A 7 -8.47 -11.42 6.42
CA SER A 7 -8.61 -12.76 5.84
C SER A 7 -9.06 -12.79 4.37
N ASN A 8 -9.51 -11.67 3.81
CA ASN A 8 -9.88 -11.53 2.39
C ASN A 8 -8.73 -10.97 1.53
N SER A 9 -7.50 -10.97 2.05
CA SER A 9 -6.31 -10.42 1.37
C SER A 9 -6.44 -8.93 1.02
N LEU A 10 -7.26 -8.19 1.77
CA LEU A 10 -7.38 -6.75 1.62
C LEU A 10 -6.45 -6.05 2.60
N ILE A 11 -5.68 -5.08 2.10
CA ILE A 11 -4.80 -4.23 2.89
C ILE A 11 -5.43 -2.84 2.96
N TYR A 12 -5.75 -2.42 4.17
CA TYR A 12 -6.14 -1.06 4.52
C TYR A 12 -4.88 -0.22 4.78
N ILE A 13 -4.80 0.94 4.14
CA ILE A 13 -3.74 1.92 4.30
C ILE A 13 -4.37 3.20 4.84
N SER A 14 -3.92 3.62 6.02
CA SER A 14 -4.37 4.86 6.65
C SER A 14 -3.94 6.08 5.84
N GLN A 15 -4.83 7.08 5.71
CA GLN A 15 -4.49 8.32 5.02
C GLN A 15 -3.29 9.06 5.63
N LYS A 16 -2.98 8.83 6.91
CA LYS A 16 -1.87 9.48 7.62
C LYS A 16 -0.50 9.10 7.06
N VAL A 17 -0.40 7.95 6.39
CA VAL A 17 0.86 7.47 5.81
C VAL A 17 0.89 7.58 4.30
N ILE A 18 -0.22 7.92 3.63
CA ILE A 18 -0.25 8.03 2.17
C ILE A 18 0.46 9.31 1.75
N LEU A 19 1.51 9.16 0.96
CA LEU A 19 2.25 10.26 0.35
C LEU A 19 1.66 10.63 -1.00
N GLY A 20 1.20 9.64 -1.76
CA GLY A 20 0.59 9.86 -3.06
C GLY A 20 0.07 8.60 -3.71
N ILE A 21 -0.84 8.78 -4.67
CA ILE A 21 -1.34 7.70 -5.54
C ILE A 21 -1.23 8.18 -6.97
N LYS A 22 -0.47 7.45 -7.78
CA LYS A 22 -0.32 7.72 -9.20
C LYS A 22 -1.18 6.75 -9.98
N ARG A 23 -1.97 7.31 -10.92
CA ARG A 23 -2.76 6.52 -11.87
C ARG A 23 -1.89 6.25 -13.11
N PRO A 24 -1.97 5.05 -13.70
CA PRO A 24 -1.29 4.78 -14.96
C PRO A 24 -1.73 5.76 -16.05
N ASN A 25 -0.78 6.17 -16.88
CA ASN A 25 -0.99 7.10 -18.00
C ASN A 25 -1.59 8.46 -17.62
N SER A 26 -1.46 8.86 -16.35
CA SER A 26 -1.91 10.17 -15.87
C SER A 26 -0.70 11.04 -15.54
N LEU A 27 -0.68 12.25 -16.09
CA LEU A 27 0.28 13.30 -15.70
C LEU A 27 -0.01 13.85 -14.31
N GLU A 28 -1.29 13.82 -13.89
CA GLU A 28 -1.71 14.20 -12.55
C GLU A 28 -1.83 12.97 -11.64
N GLY A 29 -1.43 13.11 -10.38
CA GLY A 29 -1.73 12.12 -9.34
C GLY A 29 -3.25 12.01 -9.11
N ALA A 30 -3.71 10.85 -8.62
CA ALA A 30 -5.09 10.72 -8.21
C ALA A 30 -5.36 11.64 -7.00
N LYS A 31 -6.40 12.49 -7.09
CA LYS A 31 -6.91 13.29 -5.95
C LYS A 31 -7.52 12.35 -4.89
N VAL A 32 -6.68 11.71 -4.08
CA VAL A 32 -7.10 10.82 -2.97
C VAL A 32 -6.77 11.44 -1.62
N LEU A 33 -6.47 12.74 -1.59
CA LEU A 33 -6.15 13.48 -0.38
C LEU A 33 -7.29 13.36 0.64
N GLY A 34 -6.98 12.79 1.80
CA GLY A 34 -7.83 12.77 2.98
C GLY A 34 -8.65 11.50 3.23
N LYS A 35 -8.53 10.45 2.41
CA LYS A 35 -9.23 9.17 2.64
C LYS A 35 -8.26 8.00 2.69
N PRO A 36 -8.54 6.99 3.55
CA PRO A 36 -7.78 5.76 3.53
C PRO A 36 -8.01 5.00 2.22
N VAL A 37 -7.08 4.11 1.90
CA VAL A 37 -7.11 3.30 0.69
C VAL A 37 -7.20 1.83 1.06
N LEU A 38 -8.01 1.10 0.31
CA LEU A 38 -8.10 -0.35 0.40
C LEU A 38 -7.51 -0.93 -0.89
N ILE A 39 -6.52 -1.81 -0.77
CA ILE A 39 -5.95 -2.53 -1.90
C ILE A 39 -6.06 -4.03 -1.73
N ASN A 40 -6.19 -4.74 -2.85
CA ASN A 40 -6.12 -6.19 -2.87
C ASN A 40 -4.66 -6.61 -2.96
N ALA A 41 -4.19 -7.42 -2.00
CA ALA A 41 -2.83 -7.92 -1.95
C ALA A 41 -2.46 -8.73 -3.21
N CYS A 42 -3.41 -9.50 -3.75
CA CYS A 42 -3.23 -10.28 -4.98
C CYS A 42 -3.01 -9.42 -6.23
N ASN A 43 -3.38 -8.14 -6.17
CA ASN A 43 -3.17 -7.19 -7.26
C ASN A 43 -1.85 -6.41 -7.12
N ILE A 44 -1.07 -6.63 -6.07
CA ILE A 44 0.27 -6.03 -5.94
C ILE A 44 1.24 -6.85 -6.80
N ALA A 45 1.94 -6.18 -7.69
CA ALA A 45 2.99 -6.78 -8.51
C ALA A 45 4.30 -6.88 -7.72
N PHE A 46 4.72 -5.79 -7.08
CA PHE A 46 5.90 -5.75 -6.21
C PHE A 46 5.89 -4.52 -5.29
N LEU A 47 6.81 -4.52 -4.32
CA LEU A 47 7.13 -3.40 -3.46
C LEU A 47 8.48 -2.82 -3.86
N SER A 48 8.65 -1.51 -3.72
CA SER A 48 9.97 -0.86 -3.74
C SER A 48 10.04 0.19 -2.64
N HIS A 49 11.25 0.55 -2.23
CA HIS A 49 11.49 1.70 -1.36
C HIS A 49 12.50 2.66 -2.01
N ASN A 50 12.44 3.93 -1.63
CA ASN A 50 13.44 4.92 -2.02
C ASN A 50 14.50 5.13 -0.92
N ASN A 51 15.49 6.00 -1.19
CA ASN A 51 16.56 6.30 -0.24
C ASN A 51 16.06 6.96 1.06
N ASP A 52 14.87 7.57 1.04
CA ASP A 52 14.23 8.17 2.22
C ASP A 52 13.42 7.14 3.04
N GLY A 53 13.44 5.87 2.63
CA GLY A 53 12.73 4.78 3.27
C GLY A 53 11.22 4.74 2.95
N GLN A 54 10.73 5.56 2.02
CA GLN A 54 9.32 5.56 1.61
C GLN A 54 9.05 4.33 0.74
N VAL A 55 7.94 3.65 0.99
CA VAL A 55 7.55 2.42 0.28
C VAL A 55 6.50 2.73 -0.77
N THR A 56 6.63 2.12 -1.94
CA THR A 56 5.61 2.20 -3.00
C THR A 56 5.09 0.81 -3.34
N PHE A 57 3.77 0.65 -3.28
CA PHE A 57 3.07 -0.52 -3.83
C PHE A 57 2.87 -0.31 -5.33
N PHE A 58 3.43 -1.19 -6.15
CA PHE A 58 3.18 -1.24 -7.58
C PHE A 58 2.09 -2.24 -7.88
N MET A 59 0.95 -1.77 -8.37
CA MET A 59 -0.23 -2.59 -8.64
C MET A 59 -0.18 -3.12 -10.08
N GLN A 60 -0.69 -4.34 -10.31
CA GLN A 60 -0.80 -4.97 -11.62
C GLN A 60 -1.62 -4.14 -12.63
N ASN A 61 -2.57 -3.34 -12.14
CA ASN A 61 -3.38 -2.44 -12.97
C ASN A 61 -2.68 -1.09 -13.25
N GLY A 62 -1.40 -0.95 -12.91
CA GLY A 62 -0.56 0.23 -13.19
C GLY A 62 -0.66 1.36 -12.17
N PHE A 63 -1.44 1.20 -11.09
CA PHE A 63 -1.45 2.17 -9.99
C PHE A 63 -0.17 2.06 -9.15
N GLU A 64 0.31 3.19 -8.65
CA GLU A 64 1.42 3.26 -7.70
C GLU A 64 0.90 3.95 -6.43
N ILE A 65 1.11 3.35 -5.25
CA ILE A 65 0.67 3.90 -3.97
C ILE A 65 1.90 4.07 -3.09
N SER A 66 2.35 5.31 -2.91
CA SER A 66 3.52 5.65 -2.10
C SER A 66 3.08 5.99 -0.68
N ILE A 67 3.75 5.40 0.30
CA ILE A 67 3.44 5.53 1.72
C ILE A 67 4.70 5.74 2.57
N ASN A 68 4.53 6.40 3.71
CA ASN A 68 5.55 6.63 4.71
C ASN A 68 5.53 5.51 5.77
N THR A 69 6.27 4.44 5.54
CA THR A 69 6.42 3.29 6.44
C THR A 69 7.73 2.56 6.13
N PHE A 70 8.23 1.70 7.03
CA PHE A 70 9.42 0.90 6.74
C PHE A 70 9.11 -0.24 5.76
N TYR A 71 10.05 -0.54 4.86
CA TYR A 71 9.90 -1.64 3.89
C TYR A 71 9.56 -2.97 4.57
N ALA A 72 10.23 -3.30 5.68
CA ALA A 72 9.96 -4.52 6.44
C ALA A 72 8.52 -4.61 6.97
N GLU A 73 7.93 -3.49 7.42
CA GLU A 73 6.54 -3.45 7.88
C GLU A 73 5.56 -3.69 6.72
N ALA A 74 5.82 -3.06 5.57
CA ALA A 74 4.99 -3.23 4.37
C ALA A 74 5.08 -4.65 3.82
N GLU A 75 6.28 -5.23 3.78
CA GLU A 75 6.52 -6.60 3.35
C GLU A 75 5.88 -7.62 4.30
N GLN A 76 5.95 -7.41 5.62
CA GLN A 76 5.24 -8.23 6.59
C GLN A 76 3.73 -8.23 6.31
N ILE A 77 3.11 -7.05 6.21
CA ILE A 77 1.67 -6.93 5.97
C ILE A 77 1.26 -7.58 4.65
N LEU A 78 2.05 -7.40 3.59
CA LEU A 78 1.81 -8.04 2.32
C LEU A 78 1.85 -9.57 2.45
N ASN A 79 2.89 -10.12 3.06
CA ASN A 79 3.06 -11.56 3.21
C ASN A 79 1.97 -12.20 4.08
N ILE A 80 1.51 -11.51 5.13
CA ILE A 80 0.36 -11.96 5.95
C ILE A 80 -0.93 -11.91 5.12
N ALA A 81 -1.17 -10.81 4.39
CA ALA A 81 -2.37 -10.63 3.58
C ALA A 81 -2.48 -11.71 2.48
N MET A 82 -1.36 -12.06 1.86
CA MET A 82 -1.27 -13.13 0.85
C MET A 82 -1.55 -14.53 1.43
N GLN A 83 -1.38 -14.72 2.74
CA GLN A 83 -1.76 -15.95 3.44
C GLN A 83 -3.23 -15.98 3.88
N GLY A 84 -4.01 -14.93 3.61
CA GLY A 84 -5.40 -14.83 4.07
C GLY A 84 -5.53 -14.73 5.59
N LYS A 85 -4.56 -14.06 6.24
CA LYS A 85 -4.52 -13.84 7.69
C LYS A 85 -4.70 -12.36 8.03
N GLU A 86 -4.96 -12.09 9.31
CA GLU A 86 -5.13 -10.74 9.84
C GLU A 86 -3.87 -10.31 10.60
N ASP A 87 -3.45 -9.07 10.40
CA ASP A 87 -2.37 -8.41 11.12
C ASP A 87 -2.50 -6.88 10.99
N GLU A 88 -1.87 -6.15 11.88
CA GLU A 88 -1.90 -4.68 11.89
C GLU A 88 -0.58 -4.06 12.36
N ILE A 89 -0.19 -2.97 11.70
CA ILE A 89 0.97 -2.15 12.04
C ILE A 89 0.47 -0.79 12.50
N ASN A 90 0.90 -0.37 13.70
CA ASN A 90 0.39 0.83 14.35
C ASN A 90 1.03 2.12 13.90
#